data_AF-U4K736-F1
#
_entry.id   AF-U4K736-F1
#
_cell.length_a   1.000
_cell.length_b   1.000
_cell.length_c   1.000
_cell.angle_alpha   90.00
_cell.angle_beta   90.00
_cell.angle_gamma   90.00
#
_symmetry.space_group_name_H-M   'P 1'
#
loop_
_entity.id
_entity.type
_entity.pdbx_description
1 polymer ?
#
loop_
_entity_poly.entity_id
_entity_poly.type
_entity_poly.pdbx_seq_one_letter_code
_entity_poly.pdbx_strand_id
1 'polypeptide(L)'
;MKTAVVLITSLLAFSALAKTDLSANMKQMKLAFNQAAEATTIEGMRAPIEEFEQLVILSANGSYPPEREELYQSGFSKLTNAVERIETKLNERDLDGAKTILREIDDLREEYHDKKKPSIWSMLFG
;
A
#
# COMPACT_ATOMS: atom_id res chain seq x y z
N MET A 1 15.38 -27.24 -54.88
CA MET A 1 15.77 -26.95 -53.49
C MET A 1 15.08 -25.66 -53.10
N LYS A 2 14.10 -25.70 -52.19
CA LYS A 2 13.30 -24.51 -51.82
C LYS A 2 13.95 -23.86 -50.61
N THR A 3 14.49 -22.67 -50.78
CA THR A 3 15.11 -21.86 -49.71
C THR A 3 14.00 -21.28 -48.82
N ALA A 4 14.00 -21.67 -47.55
CA ALA A 4 13.12 -21.10 -46.54
C ALA A 4 13.73 -19.79 -46.02
N VAL A 5 13.06 -18.67 -46.25
CA VAL A 5 13.39 -17.38 -45.65
C VAL A 5 12.68 -17.32 -44.29
N VAL A 6 13.45 -17.32 -43.21
CA VAL A 6 12.94 -17.13 -41.85
C VAL A 6 12.93 -15.63 -41.57
N LEU A 7 11.73 -15.04 -41.48
CA LEU A 7 11.52 -13.64 -41.09
C LEU A 7 11.54 -13.57 -39.55
N ILE A 8 12.56 -12.93 -38.97
CA ILE A 8 12.62 -12.66 -37.53
C ILE A 8 11.88 -11.34 -37.29
N THR A 9 10.62 -11.42 -36.86
CA THR A 9 9.86 -10.27 -36.36
C THR A 9 10.24 -10.03 -34.90
N SER A 10 11.11 -9.04 -34.66
CA SER A 10 11.38 -8.52 -33.33
C SER A 10 10.11 -7.85 -32.77
N LEU A 11 9.49 -8.47 -31.76
CA LEU A 11 8.46 -7.83 -30.95
C LEU A 11 9.14 -6.74 -30.11
N LEU A 12 8.93 -5.48 -30.49
CA LEU A 12 9.09 -4.37 -29.56
C LEU A 12 7.93 -4.45 -28.56
N ALA A 13 8.20 -4.98 -27.37
CA ALA A 13 7.27 -4.90 -26.25
C ALA A 13 7.16 -3.42 -25.85
N PHE A 14 6.10 -2.76 -26.32
CA PHE A 14 5.67 -1.49 -25.76
C PHE A 14 5.09 -1.77 -24.37
N SER A 15 5.91 -1.61 -23.33
CA SER A 15 5.43 -1.52 -21.96
C SER A 15 4.63 -0.22 -21.87
N ALA A 16 3.33 -0.28 -22.13
CA ALA A 16 2.44 0.82 -21.78
C ALA A 16 2.53 0.99 -20.27
N LEU A 17 3.24 2.03 -19.83
CA LEU A 17 3.38 2.38 -18.42
C LEU A 17 1.98 2.76 -17.93
N ALA A 18 1.27 1.81 -17.33
CA ALA A 18 -0.04 2.05 -16.76
C ALA A 18 0.12 3.12 -15.68
N LYS A 19 -0.47 4.30 -15.90
CA LYS A 19 -0.46 5.37 -14.90
C LYS A 19 -1.26 4.86 -13.70
N THR A 20 -0.58 4.63 -12.58
CA THR A 20 -1.23 4.22 -11.34
C THR A 20 -2.21 5.30 -10.91
N ASP A 21 -3.48 4.95 -10.72
CA ASP A 21 -4.46 5.84 -10.11
C ASP A 21 -4.24 5.85 -8.60
N LEU A 22 -3.28 6.66 -8.16
CA LEU A 22 -2.96 6.81 -6.74
C LEU A 22 -4.22 7.18 -5.93
N SER A 23 -5.12 8.00 -6.46
CA SER A 23 -6.33 8.41 -5.74
C SER A 23 -7.27 7.24 -5.48
N ALA A 24 -7.44 6.36 -6.48
CA ALA A 24 -8.20 5.13 -6.32
C ALA A 24 -7.54 4.20 -5.28
N ASN A 25 -6.22 3.99 -5.37
CA ASN A 25 -5.49 3.15 -4.43
C ASN A 25 -5.60 3.68 -2.99
N MET A 26 -5.44 4.98 -2.76
CA MET A 26 -5.55 5.57 -1.42
C MET A 26 -6.95 5.40 -0.81
N LYS A 27 -8.01 5.37 -1.63
CA LYS A 27 -9.37 5.06 -1.15
C LYS A 27 -9.49 3.61 -0.70
N GLN A 28 -8.89 2.68 -1.45
CA GLN A 28 -8.88 1.27 -1.08
C GLN A 28 -7.99 1.02 0.15
N MET A 29 -6.85 1.71 0.26
CA MET A 29 -5.99 1.65 1.45
C MET A 29 -6.76 2.09 2.69
N LYS A 30 -7.53 3.18 2.60
CA LYS A 30 -8.38 3.62 3.71
C LYS A 30 -9.40 2.56 4.10
N LEU A 31 -10.02 1.89 3.13
CA LEU A 31 -10.99 0.82 3.40
C LEU A 31 -10.34 -0.36 4.12
N ALA A 32 -9.23 -0.86 3.57
CA ALA A 32 -8.45 -1.96 4.15
C ALA A 32 -7.93 -1.60 5.55
N PHE A 33 -7.43 -0.39 5.74
CA PHE A 33 -7.02 0.13 7.05
C PHE A 33 -8.18 0.09 8.07
N ASN A 34 -9.36 0.59 7.71
CA ASN A 34 -10.52 0.59 8.60
C ASN A 34 -10.94 -0.83 8.99
N GLN A 35 -10.94 -1.76 8.03
CA GLN A 35 -11.26 -3.16 8.28
C GLN A 35 -10.23 -3.82 9.22
N ALA A 36 -8.93 -3.54 9.03
CA ALA A 36 -7.89 -3.97 9.95
C ALA A 36 -8.09 -3.39 11.36
N ALA A 37 -8.43 -2.10 11.44
CA ALA A 37 -8.64 -1.39 12.70
C ALA A 37 -9.82 -1.94 13.51
N GLU A 38 -10.90 -2.31 12.82
CA GLU A 38 -12.11 -2.88 13.40
C GLU A 38 -11.97 -4.38 13.75
N ALA A 39 -10.95 -5.06 13.23
CA ALA A 39 -10.74 -6.48 13.47
C ALA A 39 -10.57 -6.82 14.96
N THR A 40 -11.27 -7.86 15.40
CA THR A 40 -11.21 -8.39 16.78
C THR A 40 -10.43 -9.70 16.88
N THR A 41 -9.96 -10.23 15.75
CA THR A 41 -9.17 -11.47 15.67
C THR A 41 -7.95 -11.28 14.76
N ILE A 42 -6.93 -12.13 14.93
CA ILE A 42 -5.72 -12.14 14.09
C ILE A 42 -6.08 -12.41 12.63
N GLU A 43 -6.94 -13.41 12.40
CA GLU A 43 -7.39 -13.81 11.07
C GLU A 43 -8.22 -12.70 10.42
N GLY A 44 -9.04 -12.00 11.20
CA GLY A 44 -9.83 -10.86 10.72
C GLY A 44 -8.98 -9.65 10.35
N MET A 45 -7.83 -9.45 11.01
CA MET A 45 -6.89 -8.37 10.67
C MET A 45 -6.01 -8.72 9.47
N ARG A 46 -5.64 -9.99 9.30
CA ARG A 46 -4.64 -10.41 8.31
C ARG A 46 -5.05 -10.11 6.87
N ALA A 47 -6.26 -10.49 6.47
CA ALA A 47 -6.71 -10.25 5.10
C ALA A 47 -6.75 -8.77 4.70
N PRO A 48 -7.28 -7.84 5.53
CA PRO A 48 -7.17 -6.41 5.24
C PRO A 48 -5.74 -5.86 5.22
N ILE A 49 -4.82 -6.39 6.04
CA ILE A 49 -3.41 -5.96 6.01
C ILE A 49 -2.72 -6.41 4.72
N GLU A 50 -2.99 -7.62 4.24
CA GLU A 50 -2.49 -8.11 2.95
C GLU A 50 -3.00 -7.24 1.78
N GLU A 51 -4.27 -6.85 1.80
CA GLU A 51 -4.83 -5.91 0.80
C GLU A 51 -4.14 -4.54 0.89
N PHE A 52 -3.96 -4.01 2.10
CA PHE A 52 -3.27 -2.74 2.32
C PHE A 52 -1.85 -2.78 1.78
N GLU A 53 -1.10 -3.85 2.04
CA GLU A 53 0.26 -4.07 1.54
C GLU A 53 0.31 -4.02 0.01
N GLN A 54 -0.55 -4.78 -0.65
CA GLN A 54 -0.61 -4.83 -2.12
C GLN A 54 -0.86 -3.45 -2.72
N LEU A 55 -1.77 -2.68 -2.11
CA LEU A 55 -2.04 -1.31 -2.54
C LEU A 55 -0.84 -0.39 -2.33
N VAL A 56 -0.08 -0.56 -1.23
CA VAL A 56 1.16 0.20 -0.99
C VAL A 56 2.19 -0.12 -2.05
N ILE A 57 2.40 -1.40 -2.36
CA ILE A 57 3.34 -1.84 -3.41
C ILE A 57 2.92 -1.32 -4.79
N LEU A 58 1.63 -1.43 -5.14
CA LEU A 58 1.11 -0.91 -6.40
C LEU A 58 1.30 0.59 -6.52
N SER A 59 1.10 1.32 -5.42
CA SER A 59 1.28 2.77 -5.37
C SER A 59 2.76 3.16 -5.42
N ALA A 60 3.65 2.46 -4.71
CA ALA A 60 5.08 2.73 -4.74
C ALA A 60 5.69 2.61 -6.14
N ASN A 61 5.16 1.70 -6.96
CA ASN A 61 5.59 1.48 -8.35
C ASN A 61 4.97 2.46 -9.37
N GLY A 62 4.24 3.48 -8.91
CA GLY A 62 3.72 4.54 -9.77
C GLY A 62 4.77 5.50 -10.29
N SER A 63 4.41 6.28 -11.31
CA SER A 63 5.24 7.36 -11.83
C SER A 63 4.75 8.69 -11.26
N TYR A 64 5.66 9.43 -10.62
CA TYR A 64 5.34 10.68 -9.96
C TYR A 64 6.13 11.86 -10.53
N PRO A 65 5.64 13.10 -10.31
CA PRO A 65 6.40 14.29 -10.67
C PRO A 65 7.76 14.28 -9.95
N PRO A 66 8.88 14.58 -10.65
CA PRO A 66 10.22 14.52 -10.06
C PRO A 66 10.37 15.33 -8.77
N GLU A 67 9.65 16.45 -8.65
CA GLU A 67 9.67 17.32 -7.47
C GLU A 67 8.95 16.73 -6.24
N ARG A 68 8.22 15.63 -6.39
CA ARG A 68 7.51 14.91 -5.31
C ARG A 68 7.91 13.45 -5.17
N GLU A 69 8.69 12.91 -6.10
CA GLU A 69 9.10 11.50 -6.13
C GLU A 69 9.73 11.08 -4.79
N GLU A 70 10.72 11.82 -4.30
CA GLU A 70 11.39 11.53 -3.02
C GLU A 70 10.40 11.53 -1.84
N LEU A 71 9.48 12.51 -1.79
CA LEU A 71 8.48 12.61 -0.73
C LEU A 71 7.55 11.39 -0.74
N TYR A 72 7.07 10.98 -1.91
CA TYR A 72 6.16 9.85 -2.03
C TYR A 72 6.87 8.52 -1.73
N GLN A 73 8.08 8.31 -2.27
CA GLN A 73 8.86 7.11 -1.98
C GLN A 73 9.24 7.00 -0.50
N SER A 74 9.50 8.12 0.17
CA SER A 74 9.68 8.17 1.62
C SER A 74 8.42 7.69 2.37
N GLY A 75 7.25 8.20 1.98
CA GLY A 75 5.96 7.78 2.56
C GLY A 75 5.68 6.29 2.35
N PHE A 76 5.86 5.78 1.14
CA PHE A 76 5.64 4.37 0.84
C PHE A 76 6.62 3.46 1.58
N SER A 77 7.89 3.85 1.70
CA SER A 77 8.88 3.07 2.47
C SER A 77 8.51 2.95 3.95
N LYS A 78 8.01 4.04 4.56
CA LYS A 78 7.52 4.02 5.95
C LYS A 78 6.29 3.13 6.10
N LEU A 79 5.36 3.18 5.14
CA LEU A 79 4.18 2.31 5.12
C LEU A 79 4.55 0.83 4.98
N THR A 80 5.44 0.48 4.06
CA THR A 80 5.94 -0.89 3.89
C THR A 80 6.56 -1.41 5.18
N ASN A 81 7.43 -0.62 5.83
CA ASN A 81 8.04 -1.05 7.10
C ASN A 81 7.00 -1.24 8.23
N ALA A 82 5.98 -0.38 8.30
CA ALA A 82 4.91 -0.53 9.28
C ALA A 82 4.11 -1.82 9.03
N VAL A 83 3.83 -2.15 7.76
CA VAL A 83 3.14 -3.40 7.39
C VAL A 83 3.97 -4.63 7.78
N GLU A 84 5.25 -4.68 7.45
CA GLU A 84 6.15 -5.80 7.84
C GLU A 84 6.14 -6.04 9.36
N ARG A 85 6.12 -4.94 10.14
CA ARG A 85 6.02 -5.01 11.60
C ARG A 85 4.65 -5.52 12.06
N ILE A 86 3.55 -5.11 11.42
CA ILE A 86 2.21 -5.64 11.70
C ILE A 86 2.17 -7.13 11.43
N GLU A 87 2.67 -7.60 10.29
CA GLU A 87 2.70 -9.02 9.95
C GLU A 87 3.51 -9.84 10.96
N THR A 88 4.66 -9.30 11.39
CA THR A 88 5.46 -9.88 12.47
C THR A 88 4.62 -10.06 13.74
N LYS A 89 3.88 -9.02 14.15
CA LYS A 89 2.98 -9.08 15.30
C LYS A 89 1.84 -10.09 15.12
N LEU A 90 1.23 -10.16 13.95
CA LEU A 90 0.20 -11.16 13.66
C LEU A 90 0.76 -12.59 13.70
N ASN A 91 1.99 -12.80 13.27
CA ASN A 91 2.68 -14.10 13.34
C ASN A 91 3.03 -14.49 14.79
N GLU A 92 3.38 -13.51 15.63
CA GLU A 92 3.57 -13.66 17.08
C GLU A 92 2.26 -13.84 17.86
N ARG A 93 1.10 -13.79 17.18
CA ARG A 93 -0.25 -13.76 17.78
C ARG A 93 -0.51 -12.55 18.68
N ASP A 94 0.21 -11.45 18.46
CA ASP A 94 0.13 -10.19 19.20
C ASP A 94 -0.79 -9.19 18.47
N LEU A 95 -2.10 -9.36 18.62
CA LEU A 95 -3.09 -8.48 17.98
C LEU A 95 -3.01 -7.04 18.50
N ASP A 96 -2.73 -6.83 19.79
CA ASP A 96 -2.64 -5.49 20.38
C ASP A 96 -1.38 -4.74 19.91
N GLY A 97 -0.26 -5.46 19.76
CA GLY A 97 0.95 -4.94 19.12
C GLY A 97 0.70 -4.54 17.67
N ALA A 98 -0.01 -5.37 16.90
CA ALA A 98 -0.42 -5.05 15.54
C ALA A 98 -1.30 -3.78 15.48
N LYS A 99 -2.31 -3.67 16.37
CA LYS A 99 -3.15 -2.46 16.50
C LYS A 99 -2.35 -1.22 16.89
N THR A 100 -1.30 -1.39 17.68
CA THR A 100 -0.40 -0.29 18.05
C THR A 100 0.33 0.26 16.83
N ILE A 101 0.88 -0.60 15.99
CA ILE A 101 1.55 -0.20 14.75
C ILE A 101 0.55 0.38 13.74
N LEU A 102 -0.68 -0.13 13.71
CA LEU A 102 -1.75 0.45 12.88
C LEU A 102 -2.05 1.92 13.27
N ARG A 103 -1.84 2.31 14.54
CA ARG A 103 -1.91 3.73 14.93
C ARG A 103 -0.80 4.56 14.30
N GLU A 104 0.40 4.01 14.22
CA GLU A 104 1.52 4.69 13.55
C GLU A 104 1.22 4.92 12.06
N ILE A 105 0.49 4.01 11.39
CA ILE A 105 0.04 4.23 10.01
C ILE A 105 -0.95 5.41 9.91
N ASP A 106 -1.84 5.61 10.90
CA ASP A 106 -2.73 6.78 10.95
C ASP A 106 -1.94 8.09 11.16
N ASP A 107 -0.90 8.05 12.01
CA ASP A 107 0.00 9.18 12.22
C ASP A 107 0.77 9.54 10.93
N LEU A 108 1.28 8.53 10.21
CA LEU A 108 1.92 8.71 8.90
C LEU A 108 0.94 9.34 7.90
N ARG A 109 -0.32 8.90 7.89
CA ARG A 109 -1.35 9.51 7.05
C ARG A 109 -1.52 11.00 7.39
N GLU A 110 -1.52 11.39 8.66
CA GLU A 110 -1.58 12.79 9.08
C GLU A 110 -0.32 13.61 8.76
N GLU A 111 0.85 12.96 8.74
CA GLU A 111 2.11 13.60 8.35
C GLU A 111 2.11 13.96 6.86
N TYR A 112 1.67 13.03 6.00
CA TYR A 112 1.75 13.17 4.54
C TYR A 112 0.49 13.72 3.86
N HIS A 113 -0.65 13.81 4.58
CA HIS A 113 -1.91 14.37 4.07
C HIS A 113 -2.42 15.57 4.88
N ASP A 114 -3.30 16.38 4.27
CA ASP A 114 -3.86 17.58 4.91
C ASP A 114 -4.56 17.24 6.25
N LYS A 115 -4.10 17.87 7.34
CA LYS A 115 -4.53 17.65 8.73
C LYS A 115 -5.97 18.10 9.04
N LYS A 116 -6.70 18.64 8.05
CA LYS A 116 -8.11 19.02 8.23
C LYS A 116 -9.04 17.85 8.53
N LYS A 117 -8.61 16.60 8.30
CA LYS A 117 -9.39 15.40 8.66
C LYS A 117 -8.90 14.84 10.00
N PRO A 118 -9.80 14.53 10.95
CA PRO A 118 -9.41 13.98 12.24
C PRO A 118 -8.79 12.57 12.09
N SER A 119 -8.02 12.15 13.08
CA SER A 119 -7.49 10.78 13.23
C SER A 119 -8.61 9.75 13.05
N ILE A 120 -8.34 8.66 12.32
CA ILE A 120 -9.31 7.56 12.24
C ILE A 120 -9.54 6.95 13.62
N TRP A 121 -8.53 6.92 14.49
CA TRP A 121 -8.73 6.46 15.86
C TRP A 121 -9.68 7.32 16.68
N SER A 122 -9.62 8.64 16.54
CA SER A 122 -10.60 9.50 17.20
C SER A 122 -12.04 9.25 16.73
N MET A 123 -12.23 8.74 15.50
CA MET A 123 -13.56 8.42 14.96
C MET A 123 -14.05 7.03 15.39
N LEU A 124 -13.15 6.05 15.55
CA LEU A 124 -13.51 4.67 15.90
C LEU A 124 -13.65 4.45 17.42
N PHE A 125 -12.91 5.19 18.24
CA PHE A 125 -12.84 4.96 19.70
C PHE A 125 -13.01 6.23 20.55
N GLY A 126 -13.37 7.36 19.94
CA GLY A 126 -13.62 8.64 20.63
C GLY A 126 -15.04 8.79 21.17
#